data_AF-A0A4R0MK39-F1
#
_entry.id   AF-A0A4R0MK39-F1
#
_cell.length_a   1.000
_cell.length_b   1.000
_cell.length_c   1.000
_cell.angle_alpha   90.00
_cell.angle_beta   90.00
_cell.angle_gamma   90.00
#
_symmetry.space_group_name_H-M   'P 1'
#
loop_
_entity.id
_entity.type
_entity.pdbx_description
1 polymer ?
#
loop_
_entity_poly.entity_id
_entity_poly.type
_entity_poly.pdbx_seq_one_letter_code
_entity_poly.pdbx_strand_id
1 'polypeptide(L)'
;MKNEIKNIVVSILIIFTFSAARSDNQTNELLYITHVNKLKLTTVDSKCGEWGGDKRIVTIYRDSFKGQLLADYVEETKDCNSDKKNKITKSIKRIKLNQQDKSLIISCINELFANKLNREDYPSHSGLLNQALLTDSSINIQDFPAKKWEKFTLLITKLKAK
;
A
#
# COMPACT_ATOMS: atom_id res chain seq x y z
N MET A 1 -49.37 33.59 -8.59
CA MET A 1 -48.12 34.25 -8.16
C MET A 1 -47.66 33.88 -6.74
N LYS A 2 -48.48 34.03 -5.68
CA LYS A 2 -48.07 33.66 -4.29
C LYS A 2 -47.71 32.17 -4.08
N ASN A 3 -48.38 31.24 -4.77
CA ASN A 3 -48.10 29.80 -4.63
C ASN A 3 -46.80 29.35 -5.33
N GLU A 4 -46.38 30.01 -6.40
CA GLU A 4 -45.14 29.63 -7.11
C GLU A 4 -43.89 30.06 -6.37
N ILE A 5 -43.93 31.24 -5.72
CA ILE A 5 -42.84 31.71 -4.85
C ILE A 5 -42.67 30.77 -3.65
N LYS A 6 -43.78 30.23 -3.11
CA LYS A 6 -43.75 29.29 -1.98
C LYS A 6 -43.06 27.96 -2.36
N ASN A 7 -43.31 27.46 -3.56
CA ASN A 7 -42.70 26.23 -4.06
C ASN A 7 -41.20 26.39 -4.32
N ILE A 8 -40.76 27.54 -4.86
CA ILE A 8 -39.34 27.82 -5.12
C ILE A 8 -38.55 27.92 -3.80
N VAL A 9 -39.12 28.57 -2.77
CA VAL A 9 -38.47 28.70 -1.46
C VAL A 9 -38.32 27.33 -0.76
N VAL A 10 -39.32 26.46 -0.88
CA VAL A 10 -39.26 25.09 -0.35
C VAL A 10 -38.18 24.26 -1.06
N SER A 11 -38.05 24.39 -2.38
CA SER A 11 -37.01 23.68 -3.14
C SER A 11 -35.59 24.12 -2.78
N ILE A 12 -35.36 25.42 -2.52
CA ILE A 12 -34.04 25.94 -2.13
C ILE A 12 -33.67 25.48 -0.71
N LEU A 13 -34.64 25.41 0.21
CA LEU A 13 -34.43 24.91 1.58
C LEU A 13 -34.04 23.42 1.59
N ILE A 14 -34.64 22.59 0.72
CA ILE A 14 -34.30 21.17 0.60
C ILE A 14 -32.86 20.99 0.10
N ILE A 15 -32.43 21.81 -0.87
CA ILE A 15 -31.05 21.77 -1.40
C ILE A 15 -30.03 22.15 -0.32
N PHE A 16 -30.32 23.15 0.53
CA PHE A 16 -29.42 23.54 1.61
C PHE A 16 -29.30 22.48 2.73
N THR A 17 -30.37 21.74 3.03
CA THR A 17 -30.33 20.68 4.05
C THR A 17 -29.55 19.42 3.62
N PHE A 18 -29.40 19.17 2.32
CA PHE A 18 -28.61 18.03 1.83
C PHE A 18 -27.09 18.28 1.84
N SER A 19 -26.65 19.53 1.95
CA SER A 19 -25.22 19.89 1.99
C SER A 19 -24.57 19.75 3.38
N ALA A 20 -25.33 19.56 4.46
CA ALA A 20 -24.82 19.60 5.83
C ALA A 20 -24.40 18.23 6.42
N ALA A 21 -24.56 17.13 5.68
CA ALA A 21 -24.23 15.78 6.16
C ALA A 21 -23.11 15.12 5.33
N ARG A 22 -22.02 15.84 5.09
CA ARG A 22 -20.73 15.19 4.78
C ARG A 22 -19.83 15.44 5.98
N SER A 23 -20.06 14.68 7.06
CA SER A 23 -19.01 14.55 8.07
C SER A 23 -17.84 13.91 7.34
N ASP A 24 -16.81 14.70 7.06
CA ASP A 24 -15.52 14.20 6.60
C ASP A 24 -14.98 13.39 7.77
N ASN A 25 -15.41 12.14 7.86
CA ASN A 25 -14.89 11.18 8.81
C ASN A 25 -13.46 10.97 8.31
N GLN A 26 -12.53 11.80 8.76
CA GLN A 26 -11.10 11.60 8.60
C GLN A 26 -10.78 10.31 9.35
N THR A 27 -11.10 9.18 8.74
CA THR A 27 -10.58 7.89 9.13
C THR A 27 -9.09 8.04 9.01
N ASN A 28 -8.40 8.09 10.14
CA ASN A 28 -6.95 8.13 10.16
C ASN A 28 -6.46 6.82 9.53
N GLU A 29 -6.16 6.89 8.24
CA GLU A 29 -5.65 5.77 7.48
C GLU A 29 -4.32 5.31 8.08
N LEU A 30 -4.13 4.00 8.17
CA LEU A 30 -2.88 3.38 8.63
C LEU A 30 -2.48 3.75 10.08
N LEU A 31 -3.45 3.97 10.97
CA LEU A 31 -3.21 4.22 12.41
C LEU A 31 -2.40 3.12 13.09
N TYR A 32 -2.62 1.88 12.69
CA TYR A 32 -1.96 0.71 13.28
C TYR A 32 -0.46 0.65 12.95
N ILE A 33 -0.02 1.42 11.95
CA ILE A 33 1.41 1.65 11.70
C ILE A 33 1.91 2.69 12.70
N THR A 34 2.79 2.24 13.58
CA THR A 34 3.36 3.03 14.66
C THR A 34 4.90 3.01 14.59
N HIS A 35 5.57 3.44 15.66
CA HIS A 35 7.02 3.37 15.76
C HIS A 35 7.55 1.97 16.05
N VAL A 36 6.73 1.13 16.70
CA VAL A 36 7.03 -0.29 16.96
C VAL A 36 6.47 -1.21 15.89
N ASN A 37 5.32 -0.86 15.29
CA ASN A 37 4.67 -1.68 14.29
C ASN A 37 4.81 -1.09 12.90
N LYS A 38 5.60 -1.76 12.05
CA LYS A 38 5.93 -1.30 10.69
C LYS A 38 5.21 -2.18 9.68
N LEU A 39 4.73 -1.56 8.61
CA LEU A 39 4.21 -2.29 7.45
C LEU A 39 5.33 -2.46 6.44
N LYS A 40 5.56 -3.69 6.00
CA LYS A 40 6.53 -4.04 4.97
C LYS A 40 5.79 -4.57 3.75
N LEU A 41 5.95 -3.88 2.63
CA LEU A 41 5.50 -4.31 1.32
C LEU A 41 6.72 -4.83 0.55
N THR A 42 6.69 -6.08 0.10
CA THR A 42 7.84 -6.76 -0.53
C THR A 42 7.41 -7.45 -1.81
N THR A 43 8.20 -7.27 -2.87
CA THR A 43 8.13 -8.12 -4.07
C THR A 43 9.48 -8.81 -4.28
N VAL A 44 9.43 -10.04 -4.78
CA VAL A 44 10.59 -10.86 -5.18
C VAL A 44 10.32 -11.36 -6.60
N ASP A 45 11.27 -11.14 -7.50
CA ASP A 45 11.15 -11.65 -8.88
C ASP A 45 11.68 -13.09 -9.02
N SER A 46 11.57 -13.67 -10.21
CA SER A 46 11.97 -15.05 -10.50
C SER A 46 13.36 -15.17 -11.13
N LYS A 47 14.22 -14.17 -10.99
CA LYS A 47 15.54 -14.16 -11.66
C LYS A 47 16.37 -15.42 -11.36
N CYS A 48 16.25 -16.00 -10.16
CA CYS A 48 16.93 -17.24 -9.78
C CYS A 48 15.98 -18.46 -9.69
N GLY A 49 14.93 -18.50 -10.52
CA GLY A 49 14.00 -19.62 -10.59
C GLY A 49 13.17 -19.78 -9.30
N GLU A 50 13.15 -20.98 -8.75
CA GLU A 50 12.36 -21.35 -7.55
C GLU A 50 12.82 -20.62 -6.29
N TRP A 51 14.09 -20.21 -6.25
CA TRP A 51 14.71 -19.57 -5.09
C TRP A 51 14.42 -18.08 -4.95
N GLY A 52 13.79 -17.49 -5.98
CA GLY A 52 13.51 -16.06 -6.05
C GLY A 52 14.77 -15.22 -6.30
N GLY A 53 14.57 -14.01 -6.78
CA GLY A 53 15.65 -13.17 -7.30
C GLY A 53 15.76 -11.84 -6.58
N ASP A 54 15.71 -10.77 -7.37
CA ASP A 54 15.88 -9.42 -6.90
C ASP A 54 14.64 -9.00 -6.08
N LYS A 55 14.88 -8.19 -5.04
CA LYS A 55 13.85 -7.80 -4.07
C LYS A 55 13.64 -6.30 -4.10
N ARG A 56 12.39 -5.87 -3.98
CA ARG A 56 12.04 -4.47 -3.73
C ARG A 56 11.18 -4.39 -2.49
N ILE A 57 11.59 -3.54 -1.56
CA ILE A 57 11.01 -3.46 -0.22
C ILE A 57 10.63 -2.00 0.05
N VAL A 58 9.38 -1.78 0.45
CA VAL A 58 8.92 -0.52 1.04
C VAL A 58 8.56 -0.80 2.50
N THR A 59 9.23 -0.12 3.43
CA THR A 59 8.94 -0.19 4.87
C THR A 59 8.29 1.11 5.31
N ILE A 60 7.06 1.04 5.80
CA ILE A 60 6.26 2.18 6.25
C ILE A 60 6.20 2.18 7.77
N TYR A 61 6.51 3.32 8.39
CA TYR A 61 6.63 3.46 9.85
C TYR A 61 6.42 4.91 10.30
N ARG A 62 6.43 5.13 11.62
CA ARG A 62 6.53 6.46 12.25
C ARG A 62 7.74 6.49 13.17
N ASP A 63 8.36 7.64 13.39
CA ASP A 63 9.41 7.75 14.41
C ASP A 63 8.84 7.84 15.84
N SER A 64 7.57 8.23 15.98
CA SER A 64 6.87 8.35 17.26
C SER A 64 5.38 8.04 17.08
N PHE A 65 4.66 7.80 18.18
CA PHE A 65 3.22 7.50 18.14
C PHE A 65 2.36 8.55 17.44
N LYS A 66 2.77 9.84 17.50
CA LYS A 66 2.08 10.96 16.84
C LYS A 66 2.86 11.51 15.63
N GLY A 67 3.97 10.87 15.25
CA GLY A 67 4.82 11.30 14.15
C GLY A 67 4.15 11.12 12.79
N GLN A 68 4.62 11.84 11.77
CA GLN A 68 4.18 11.61 10.39
C GLN A 68 4.60 10.21 9.89
N LEU A 69 3.88 9.68 8.89
CA LEU A 69 4.28 8.45 8.22
C LEU A 69 5.50 8.69 7.34
N LEU A 70 6.44 7.76 7.45
CA LEU A 70 7.66 7.70 6.67
C LEU A 70 7.71 6.39 5.89
N ALA A 71 8.44 6.40 4.78
CA ALA A 71 8.80 5.19 4.06
C ALA A 71 10.32 5.11 3.84
N ASP A 72 10.85 3.90 4.00
CA ASP A 72 12.14 3.51 3.48
C ASP A 72 11.93 2.60 2.27
N TYR A 73 12.67 2.84 1.20
CA TYR A 73 12.68 2.02 -0.01
C TYR A 73 14.06 1.37 -0.19
N VAL A 74 14.06 0.07 -0.46
CA VAL A 74 15.27 -0.71 -0.68
C VAL A 74 15.11 -1.59 -1.92
N GLU A 75 16.17 -1.65 -2.74
CA GLU A 75 16.37 -2.67 -3.78
C GLU A 75 17.55 -3.55 -3.38
N GLU A 76 17.35 -4.85 -3.50
CA GLU A 76 18.40 -5.85 -3.27
C GLU A 76 18.53 -6.74 -4.50
N THR A 77 19.75 -6.99 -4.95
CA THR A 77 20.02 -7.93 -6.03
C THR A 77 20.51 -9.27 -5.50
N LYS A 78 19.99 -10.35 -6.08
CA LYS A 78 20.46 -11.72 -5.81
C LYS A 78 21.45 -12.13 -6.90
N ASP A 79 22.57 -12.68 -6.46
CA ASP A 79 23.49 -13.45 -7.29
C ASP A 79 23.02 -14.91 -7.27
N CYS A 80 22.56 -15.42 -8.42
CA CYS A 80 22.00 -16.76 -8.52
C CYS A 80 23.06 -17.86 -8.41
N ASN A 81 24.34 -17.51 -8.58
CA ASN A 81 25.46 -18.46 -8.49
C ASN A 81 26.10 -18.48 -7.09
N SER A 82 25.52 -17.76 -6.13
CA SER A 82 26.08 -17.64 -4.78
C SER A 82 25.01 -17.79 -3.70
N ASP A 83 25.33 -18.60 -2.69
CA ASP A 83 24.53 -18.72 -1.47
C ASP A 83 24.60 -17.47 -0.58
N LYS A 84 25.39 -16.46 -0.99
CA LYS A 84 25.48 -15.19 -0.28
C LYS A 84 24.13 -14.47 -0.25
N LYS A 85 23.93 -13.71 0.82
CA LYS A 85 22.77 -12.85 1.02
C LYS A 85 22.67 -11.81 -0.10
N ASN A 86 21.43 -11.37 -0.37
CA ASN A 86 21.19 -10.33 -1.36
C ASN A 86 21.99 -9.06 -1.03
N LYS A 87 22.49 -8.39 -2.06
CA LYS A 87 23.25 -7.15 -1.94
C LYS A 87 22.30 -5.96 -2.11
N ILE A 88 22.28 -5.04 -1.16
CA ILE A 88 21.56 -3.77 -1.30
C ILE A 88 22.21 -2.96 -2.42
N THR A 89 21.43 -2.62 -3.44
CA THR A 89 21.88 -1.81 -4.59
C THR A 89 21.32 -0.41 -4.56
N LYS A 90 20.14 -0.22 -3.94
CA LYS A 90 19.53 1.10 -3.75
C LYS A 90 18.87 1.19 -2.40
N SER A 91 19.03 2.33 -1.72
CA SER A 91 18.35 2.63 -0.47
C SER A 91 17.99 4.11 -0.41
N ILE A 92 16.70 4.39 -0.25
CA ILE A 92 16.17 5.74 0.01
C ILE A 92 15.47 5.67 1.35
N LYS A 93 15.80 6.56 2.29
CA LYS A 93 15.29 6.48 3.66
C LYS A 93 14.47 7.71 4.01
N ARG A 94 13.54 7.55 4.94
CA ARG A 94 12.79 8.62 5.62
C ARG A 94 12.01 9.51 4.65
N ILE A 95 11.40 8.90 3.62
CA ILE A 95 10.55 9.61 2.66
C ILE A 95 9.25 10.00 3.36
N LYS A 96 8.92 11.29 3.38
CA LYS A 96 7.66 11.79 3.97
C LYS A 96 6.47 11.38 3.09
N LEU A 97 5.48 10.72 3.70
CA LEU A 97 4.28 10.23 3.02
C LEU A 97 3.14 11.24 3.13
N ASN A 98 2.65 11.70 1.97
CA ASN A 98 1.48 12.56 1.89
C ASN A 98 0.19 11.72 1.75
N GLN A 99 -0.97 12.38 1.69
CA GLN A 99 -2.26 11.69 1.66
C GLN A 99 -2.45 10.79 0.44
N GLN A 100 -1.94 11.20 -0.73
CA GLN A 100 -1.98 10.36 -1.93
C GLN A 100 -1.13 9.10 -1.78
N ASP A 101 0.02 9.20 -1.09
CA ASP A 101 0.88 8.04 -0.85
C ASP A 101 0.19 7.04 0.09
N LYS A 102 -0.49 7.52 1.13
CA LYS A 102 -1.27 6.67 2.05
C LYS A 102 -2.38 5.91 1.32
N SER A 103 -3.15 6.61 0.48
CA SER A 103 -4.19 5.99 -0.34
C SER A 103 -3.62 4.95 -1.31
N LEU A 104 -2.43 5.21 -1.88
CA LEU A 104 -1.75 4.25 -2.74
C LEU A 104 -1.24 3.03 -1.97
N ILE A 105 -0.74 3.20 -0.74
CA ILE A 105 -0.36 2.09 0.16
C ILE A 105 -1.58 1.19 0.45
N ILE A 106 -2.73 1.78 0.79
CA ILE A 106 -3.98 1.03 0.98
C ILE A 106 -4.37 0.30 -0.30
N SER A 107 -4.25 0.96 -1.45
CA SER A 107 -4.53 0.35 -2.74
C SER A 107 -3.60 -0.85 -3.03
N CYS A 108 -2.33 -0.79 -2.62
CA CYS A 108 -1.40 -1.93 -2.73
C CYS A 108 -1.88 -3.12 -1.90
N ILE A 109 -2.29 -2.88 -0.65
CA ILE A 109 -2.80 -3.93 0.25
C ILE A 109 -4.07 -4.55 -0.33
N ASN A 110 -5.00 -3.72 -0.80
CA ASN A 110 -6.27 -4.18 -1.36
C ASN A 110 -6.07 -4.99 -2.65
N GLU A 111 -5.17 -4.55 -3.54
CA GLU A 111 -4.81 -5.30 -4.75
C GLU A 111 -4.22 -6.67 -4.38
N LEU A 112 -3.31 -6.72 -3.41
CA LEU A 112 -2.70 -7.97 -2.98
C LEU A 112 -3.72 -8.91 -2.33
N PHE A 113 -4.60 -8.36 -1.49
CA PHE A 113 -5.68 -9.12 -0.85
C PHE A 113 -6.66 -9.67 -1.88
N ALA A 114 -7.07 -8.85 -2.85
CA ALA A 114 -7.94 -9.25 -3.94
C ALA A 114 -7.27 -10.33 -4.82
N ASN A 115 -5.98 -10.20 -5.12
CA ASN A 115 -5.21 -11.20 -5.86
C ASN A 115 -5.21 -12.55 -5.12
N LYS A 116 -5.02 -12.52 -3.80
CA LYS A 116 -5.04 -13.72 -2.95
C LYS A 116 -6.42 -14.38 -2.90
N LEU A 117 -7.49 -13.61 -2.75
CA LEU A 117 -8.86 -14.15 -2.63
C LEU A 117 -9.43 -14.68 -3.95
N ASN A 118 -9.09 -14.05 -5.07
CA ASN A 118 -9.66 -14.38 -6.38
C ASN A 118 -8.76 -15.32 -7.19
N ARG A 119 -7.92 -16.13 -6.53
CA ARG A 119 -7.07 -17.09 -7.22
C ARG A 119 -7.48 -18.50 -6.88
N GLU A 120 -7.50 -19.34 -7.90
CA GLU A 120 -7.50 -20.78 -7.74
C GLU A 120 -6.11 -21.23 -7.25
N ASP A 121 -6.10 -22.22 -6.38
CA ASP A 121 -4.88 -22.88 -5.96
C ASP A 121 -4.32 -23.70 -7.12
N TYR A 122 -3.05 -23.50 -7.44
CA TYR A 122 -2.35 -24.33 -8.40
C TYR A 122 -0.91 -24.57 -7.93
N PRO A 123 -0.37 -25.78 -8.14
CA PRO A 123 1.02 -26.07 -7.80
C PRO A 123 1.94 -25.19 -8.64
N SER A 124 2.81 -24.45 -7.96
CA SER A 124 3.82 -23.63 -8.61
C SER A 124 5.09 -23.67 -7.78
N HIS A 125 6.22 -23.86 -8.46
CA HIS A 125 7.55 -23.80 -7.88
C HIS A 125 8.24 -22.47 -8.22
N SER A 126 7.50 -21.39 -8.47
CA SER A 126 8.13 -20.10 -8.82
C SER A 126 8.76 -19.44 -7.59
N GLY A 127 9.86 -18.71 -7.73
CA GLY A 127 10.35 -17.82 -6.67
C GLY A 127 9.64 -16.47 -6.58
N LEU A 128 8.50 -16.30 -7.28
CA LEU A 128 7.74 -15.05 -7.34
C LEU A 128 6.89 -14.87 -6.08
N LEU A 129 7.13 -13.77 -5.36
CA LEU A 129 6.39 -13.46 -4.14
C LEU A 129 6.02 -11.98 -4.10
N ASN A 130 4.75 -11.71 -3.78
CA ASN A 130 4.32 -10.41 -3.27
C ASN A 130 3.81 -10.57 -1.85
N GLN A 131 4.18 -9.65 -0.97
CA GLN A 131 3.83 -9.72 0.44
C GLN A 131 3.52 -8.35 1.03
N ALA A 132 2.48 -8.29 1.85
CA ALA A 132 2.23 -7.23 2.82
C ALA A 132 2.26 -7.84 4.23
N LEU A 133 3.22 -7.39 5.05
CA LEU A 133 3.47 -7.92 6.39
C LEU A 133 3.55 -6.77 7.40
N LEU A 134 2.76 -6.83 8.46
CA LEU A 134 3.01 -6.05 9.66
C LEU A 134 4.02 -6.78 10.54
N THR A 135 4.91 -6.03 11.20
CA THR A 135 5.94 -6.60 12.07
C THR A 135 5.38 -7.37 13.27
N ASP A 136 4.17 -7.03 13.72
CA ASP A 136 3.45 -7.78 14.75
C ASP A 136 2.69 -9.00 14.21
N SER A 137 2.82 -9.30 12.92
CA SER A 137 2.19 -10.43 12.21
C SER A 137 0.66 -10.43 12.16
N SER A 138 -0.01 -9.38 12.64
CA SER A 138 -1.48 -9.25 12.59
C SER A 138 -2.01 -9.17 11.16
N ILE A 139 -1.20 -8.69 10.22
CA ILE A 139 -1.44 -8.76 8.77
C ILE A 139 -0.26 -9.49 8.13
N ASN A 140 -0.56 -10.60 7.45
CA ASN A 140 0.38 -11.34 6.62
C ASN A 140 -0.33 -11.82 5.35
N ILE A 141 -0.31 -10.97 4.32
CA ILE A 141 -0.89 -11.28 3.03
C ILE A 141 0.26 -11.67 2.11
N GLN A 142 0.23 -12.90 1.61
CA GLN A 142 1.18 -13.44 0.66
C GLN A 142 0.44 -13.91 -0.58
N ASP A 143 0.88 -13.43 -1.74
CA ASP A 143 0.43 -13.86 -3.07
C ASP A 143 1.56 -14.67 -3.71
N PHE A 144 1.36 -15.98 -3.78
CA PHE A 144 2.33 -16.95 -4.28
C PHE A 144 1.64 -18.06 -5.07
N PRO A 145 2.01 -18.32 -6.35
CA PRO A 145 2.91 -17.50 -7.18
C PRO A 145 2.33 -16.11 -7.45
N ALA A 146 3.21 -15.11 -7.40
CA ALA A 146 2.79 -13.72 -7.40
C ALA A 146 2.26 -13.24 -8.76
N LYS A 147 1.14 -12.50 -8.76
CA LYS A 147 0.69 -11.71 -9.91
C LYS A 147 1.45 -10.39 -10.00
N LYS A 148 1.31 -9.69 -11.13
CA LYS A 148 1.83 -8.32 -11.23
C LYS A 148 1.17 -7.43 -10.19
N TRP A 149 1.98 -6.65 -9.47
CA TRP A 149 1.53 -5.74 -8.42
C TRP A 149 1.63 -4.29 -8.91
N GLU A 150 0.60 -3.85 -9.63
CA GLU A 150 0.62 -2.60 -10.39
C GLU A 150 0.67 -1.39 -9.46
N LYS A 151 -0.15 -1.38 -8.40
CA LYS A 151 -0.16 -0.27 -7.42
C LYS A 151 1.17 -0.18 -6.68
N PHE A 152 1.82 -1.31 -6.41
CA PHE A 152 3.14 -1.32 -5.78
C PHE A 152 4.23 -0.78 -6.72
N THR A 153 4.15 -1.11 -8.01
CA THR A 153 5.06 -0.55 -9.03
C THR A 153 4.90 0.97 -9.13
N LEU A 154 3.65 1.46 -9.13
CA LEU A 154 3.35 2.89 -9.11
C LEU A 154 3.87 3.56 -7.84
N LEU A 155 3.70 2.93 -6.68
CA LEU A 155 4.19 3.43 -5.39
C LEU A 155 5.70 3.61 -5.43
N ILE A 156 6.44 2.61 -5.89
CA ILE A 156 7.90 2.68 -6.02
C ILE A 156 8.31 3.85 -6.92
N THR A 157 7.69 3.98 -8.09
CA THR A 157 8.00 5.06 -9.04
C THR A 157 7.82 6.43 -8.39
N LYS A 158 6.72 6.62 -7.66
CA LYS A 158 6.44 7.87 -6.96
C LYS A 158 7.42 8.14 -5.82
N LEU A 159 7.80 7.12 -5.06
CA LEU A 159 8.76 7.25 -3.96
C LEU A 159 10.17 7.56 -4.46
N LYS A 160 10.57 7.02 -5.62
CA LYS A 160 11.87 7.29 -6.25
C LYS A 160 12.01 8.72 -6.81
N ALA A 161 10.89 9.38 -7.10
CA ALA A 161 10.87 10.72 -7.68
C ALA A 161 10.92 11.84 -6.61
N LYS A 162 10.93 11.48 -5.32
CA LYS A 162 11.05 12.40 -4.19
C LYS A 162 12.48 12.45 -3.68
#